data_AF-A0A0Q7V728-F1
#
_entry.id   AF-A0A0Q7V728-F1
#
_cell.length_a   1.000
_cell.length_b   1.000
_cell.length_c   1.000
_cell.angle_alpha   90.00
_cell.angle_beta   90.00
_cell.angle_gamma   90.00
#
_symmetry.space_group_name_H-M   'P 1'
#
loop_
_entity.id
_entity.type
_entity.pdbx_description
1 polymer ?
#
loop_
_entity_poly.entity_id
_entity_poly.type
_entity_poly.pdbx_seq_one_letter_code
_entity_poly.pdbx_strand_id
1 'polypeptide(L)'
;MKDAAFDLSLIGFSDDELANLTIEKTEGLTDPDEVPEAPVNPVTVLGDVWVLGKHRIICGDSTDAETVARVLNGVEPHLMVTDPPYDVEYDANWRNEAARTSQKLSSNPASLS
;
A
#
# COMPACT_ATOMS: atom_id res chain seq x y z
N MET A 1 -18.77 -26.54 2.46
CA MET A 1 -18.97 -25.56 1.39
C MET A 1 -18.24 -26.04 0.15
N LYS A 2 -18.98 -26.51 -0.85
CA LYS A 2 -18.50 -26.72 -2.21
C LYS A 2 -19.56 -26.06 -3.06
N ASP A 3 -19.30 -24.84 -3.55
CA ASP A 3 -20.08 -24.20 -4.63
C ASP A 3 -19.33 -22.96 -5.15
N ALA A 4 -18.17 -23.22 -5.73
CA ALA A 4 -17.60 -22.58 -6.92
C ALA A 4 -16.43 -23.48 -7.34
N ALA A 5 -16.51 -24.11 -8.51
CA ALA A 5 -15.51 -25.06 -8.99
C ALA A 5 -14.23 -24.35 -9.47
N PHE A 6 -13.56 -23.63 -8.57
CA PHE A 6 -12.27 -23.00 -8.84
C PHE A 6 -11.17 -23.82 -8.14
N ASP A 7 -10.24 -24.35 -8.93
CA ASP A 7 -9.11 -25.13 -8.43
C ASP A 7 -8.05 -24.17 -7.86
N LEU A 8 -7.97 -24.10 -6.53
CA LEU A 8 -7.00 -23.26 -5.82
C LEU A 8 -5.57 -23.82 -5.89
N SER A 9 -5.34 -25.01 -6.47
CA SER A 9 -3.98 -25.45 -6.74
C SER A 9 -3.32 -24.68 -7.90
N LEU A 10 -4.11 -24.00 -8.75
CA LEU A 10 -3.62 -23.28 -9.93
C LEU A 10 -2.97 -21.92 -9.64
N ILE A 11 -3.21 -21.35 -8.45
CA ILE A 11 -2.66 -20.04 -8.06
C ILE A 11 -1.20 -20.12 -7.56
N GLY A 12 -0.63 -21.32 -7.56
CA GLY A 12 0.79 -21.54 -7.23
C GLY A 12 1.11 -21.54 -5.74
N PHE A 13 0.11 -21.66 -4.88
CA PHE A 13 0.27 -21.82 -3.43
C PHE A 13 0.02 -23.27 -3.03
N SER A 14 0.82 -23.76 -2.08
CA SER A 14 0.54 -25.02 -1.39
C SER A 14 -0.65 -24.86 -0.44
N ASP A 15 -1.29 -25.99 -0.08
CA ASP A 15 -2.41 -26.00 0.86
C ASP A 15 -2.01 -25.39 2.22
N ASP A 16 -0.78 -25.60 2.66
CA ASP A 16 -0.24 -25.05 3.91
C ASP A 16 -0.04 -23.53 3.85
N GLU A 17 0.45 -23.01 2.72
CA GLU A 17 0.57 -21.56 2.50
C GLU A 17 -0.80 -20.89 2.43
N LEU A 18 -1.76 -21.55 1.79
CA LEU A 18 -3.14 -21.07 1.71
C LEU A 18 -3.80 -21.07 3.09
N ALA A 19 -3.59 -22.12 3.88
CA ALA A 19 -4.06 -22.17 5.26
C ALA A 19 -3.47 -21.02 6.08
N ASN A 20 -2.16 -20.75 5.97
CA ASN A 20 -1.50 -19.65 6.65
C ASN A 20 -2.00 -18.26 6.24
N LEU A 21 -2.32 -18.08 4.95
CA LEU A 21 -2.85 -16.82 4.43
C LEU A 21 -4.31 -16.58 4.85
N THR A 22 -5.06 -17.66 5.09
CA THR A 22 -6.50 -17.62 5.44
C THR A 22 -6.73 -17.68 6.95
N ILE A 23 -5.68 -17.68 7.76
CA ILE A 23 -5.81 -17.52 9.22
C ILE A 23 -6.59 -16.22 9.48
N GLU A 24 -7.58 -16.29 10.37
CA GLU A 24 -8.32 -15.11 10.82
C GLU A 24 -7.32 -14.06 11.30
N LYS A 25 -7.26 -12.93 10.58
CA LYS A 25 -6.42 -11.82 10.96
C LYS A 25 -6.91 -11.30 12.29
N THR A 26 -6.05 -11.30 13.30
CA THR A 26 -6.27 -10.49 14.50
C THR A 26 -6.37 -9.04 14.09
N GLU A 27 -7.37 -8.31 14.61
CA GLU A 27 -7.41 -6.86 14.49
C GLU A 27 -6.06 -6.29 14.93
N GLY A 28 -5.51 -5.35 14.15
CA GLY A 28 -4.26 -4.68 14.49
C GLY A 28 -4.36 -4.04 15.88
N LEU A 29 -3.22 -3.87 16.55
CA LEU A 29 -3.19 -3.27 17.89
C LEU A 29 -3.51 -1.76 17.90
N THR A 30 -3.71 -1.17 16.71
CA THR A 30 -3.96 0.25 16.49
C THR A 30 -5.02 0.42 15.42
N ASP A 31 -5.68 1.57 15.42
CA ASP A 31 -6.55 1.97 14.31
C ASP A 31 -5.70 2.04 13.02
N PRO A 32 -6.15 1.43 11.90
CA PRO A 32 -5.41 1.45 10.65
C PRO A 32 -5.15 2.88 10.10
N ASP A 33 -5.97 3.86 10.49
CA ASP A 33 -5.84 5.26 10.09
C ASP A 33 -5.05 6.11 11.13
N GLU A 34 -4.65 5.52 12.27
CA GLU A 34 -3.89 6.21 13.31
C GLU A 34 -2.44 6.44 12.87
N VAL A 35 -2.12 7.70 12.57
CA VAL A 35 -0.75 8.12 12.27
C VAL A 35 -0.02 8.39 13.60
N PRO A 36 1.10 7.69 13.88
CA PRO A 36 1.87 7.96 15.09
C PRO A 36 2.46 9.37 15.07
N GLU A 37 2.61 9.97 16.25
CA GLU A 37 3.26 11.27 16.36
C GLU A 37 4.71 11.22 15.83
N ALA A 38 5.12 12.30 15.16
CA ALA A 38 6.48 12.43 14.68
C ALA A 38 7.47 12.40 15.87
N PRO A 39 8.61 11.70 15.74
CA PRO A 39 9.59 11.64 16.82
C PRO A 39 10.17 13.02 17.14
N VAL A 40 10.34 13.32 18.43
CA VAL A 40 10.91 14.60 18.90
C VAL A 40 12.30 14.85 18.32
N ASN A 41 13.11 13.81 18.21
CA ASN A 41 14.44 13.85 17.61
C ASN A 41 14.46 12.93 16.38
N PRO A 42 14.24 13.48 15.16
CA PRO A 42 14.30 12.67 13.96
C PRO A 42 15.71 12.16 13.73
N VAL A 43 15.84 10.88 13.36
CA VAL A 43 17.14 10.27 13.04
C VAL A 43 17.70 10.81 11.72
N THR A 44 16.81 11.15 10.78
CA THR A 44 17.14 11.68 9.47
C THR A 44 16.60 13.10 9.34
N VAL A 45 17.44 14.03 8.89
CA VAL A 45 17.07 15.42 8.61
C VAL A 45 17.28 15.77 7.14
N LEU A 46 16.70 16.90 6.71
CA LEU A 46 16.85 17.39 5.34
C LEU A 46 18.32 17.50 4.94
N GLY A 47 18.65 16.97 3.76
CA GLY A 47 19.99 16.93 3.20
C GLY A 47 20.77 15.67 3.55
N ASP A 48 20.34 14.87 4.53
CA ASP A 48 21.00 13.61 4.88
C ASP A 48 20.95 12.63 3.70
N VAL A 49 22.11 12.02 3.41
CA VAL A 49 22.25 10.98 2.41
C VAL A 49 22.64 9.67 3.08
N TRP A 50 21.76 8.69 2.98
CA TRP A 50 21.98 7.33 3.44
C TRP A 50 22.63 6.51 2.33
N VAL A 51 23.76 5.88 2.63
CA VAL A 51 24.50 5.03 1.68
C VAL A 51 24.35 3.56 2.09
N LEU A 52 23.65 2.80 1.26
CA LEU A 52 23.30 1.39 1.47
C LEU A 52 24.03 0.54 0.42
N GLY A 53 25.36 0.44 0.57
CA GLY A 53 26.22 -0.20 -0.42
C GLY A 53 26.26 0.61 -1.73
N LYS A 54 25.66 0.08 -2.80
CA LYS A 54 25.56 0.77 -4.10
C LYS A 54 24.36 1.71 -4.19
N HIS A 55 23.41 1.62 -3.25
CA HIS A 55 22.17 2.39 -3.27
C HIS A 55 22.30 3.63 -2.39
N ARG A 56 21.62 4.72 -2.78
CA ARG A 56 21.62 6.00 -2.07
C ARG A 56 20.19 6.47 -1.89
N ILE A 57 19.88 6.99 -0.70
CA ILE A 57 18.59 7.61 -0.36
C ILE A 57 18.89 8.99 0.22
N ILE A 58 18.13 10.00 -0.17
CA ILE A 58 18.24 11.35 0.39
C ILE A 58 16.94 11.74 1.06
N CYS A 59 17.02 12.44 2.20
CA CYS A 59 15.89 13.18 2.74
C CYS A 59 15.90 14.58 2.12
N GLY A 60 14.95 14.86 1.23
CA GLY A 60 14.87 16.15 0.54
C GLY A 60 13.69 16.23 -0.42
N ASP A 61 13.60 17.36 -1.11
CA ASP A 61 12.54 17.62 -2.09
C ASP A 61 12.93 17.01 -3.45
N SER A 62 12.09 16.10 -3.96
CA SER A 62 12.29 15.48 -5.27
C SER A 62 12.11 16.45 -6.46
N THR A 63 11.51 17.62 -6.23
CA THR A 63 11.36 18.68 -7.24
C THR A 63 12.55 19.63 -7.30
N ASP A 64 13.42 19.61 -6.28
CA ASP A 64 14.65 20.40 -6.24
C ASP A 64 15.80 19.68 -6.97
N ALA A 65 16.31 20.34 -8.01
CA ALA A 65 17.41 19.82 -8.81
C ALA A 65 18.70 19.62 -8.00
N GLU A 66 18.96 20.44 -6.98
CA GLU A 66 20.17 20.30 -6.15
C GLU A 66 20.11 19.03 -5.29
N THR A 67 18.96 18.77 -4.66
CA THR A 67 18.68 17.53 -3.92
C THR A 67 18.86 16.31 -4.81
N VAL A 68 18.30 16.32 -6.03
CA VAL A 68 18.45 15.21 -7.00
C VAL A 68 19.91 15.01 -7.40
N ALA A 69 20.64 16.08 -7.72
CA ALA A 69 22.06 15.99 -8.06
C ALA A 69 22.90 15.37 -6.91
N ARG A 70 22.57 15.72 -5.65
CA ARG A 70 23.28 15.23 -4.46
C ARG A 70 23.07 13.74 -4.22
N VAL A 71 21.85 13.22 -4.45
CA VAL A 71 21.60 11.77 -4.31
C VAL A 71 22.23 10.98 -5.46
N LEU A 72 22.22 11.52 -6.68
CA LEU A 72 22.83 10.90 -7.86
C LEU A 72 24.37 10.87 -7.79
N ASN A 73 25.00 11.87 -7.14
CA ASN A 73 26.44 11.91 -6.91
C ASN A 73 27.27 11.71 -8.19
N GLY A 74 26.86 12.39 -9.27
CA GLY A 74 27.52 12.33 -10.58
C GLY A 74 27.15 11.12 -11.44
N VAL A 75 26.28 10.22 -10.96
CA VAL A 75 25.75 9.12 -11.77
C VAL A 75 24.57 9.61 -12.61
N GLU A 76 24.56 9.24 -13.89
CA GLU A 76 23.42 9.47 -14.78
C GLU A 76 22.50 8.25 -14.79
N PRO A 77 21.26 8.35 -14.31
CA PRO A 77 20.33 7.23 -14.28
C PRO A 77 19.79 6.93 -15.68
N HIS A 78 19.77 5.65 -16.06
CA HIS A 78 19.20 5.21 -17.35
C HIS A 78 17.66 5.12 -17.35
N LEU A 79 17.05 5.01 -16.16
CA LEU A 79 15.62 4.86 -15.96
C LEU A 79 15.20 5.68 -14.73
N MET A 80 14.07 6.38 -14.86
CA MET A 80 13.39 7.03 -13.75
C MET A 80 12.00 6.43 -13.60
N VAL A 81 11.69 5.94 -12.40
CA VAL A 81 10.35 5.51 -12.02
C VAL A 81 9.83 6.52 -11.02
N THR A 82 8.71 7.15 -11.33
CA THR A 82 8.09 8.19 -10.49
C THR A 82 6.58 7.98 -10.48
N ASP A 83 5.98 8.21 -9.32
CA ASP A 83 4.54 8.19 -9.07
C ASP A 83 4.13 9.61 -8.65
N PRO A 84 4.13 10.58 -9.58
CA PRO A 84 3.72 11.94 -9.27
C PRO A 84 2.24 11.95 -8.85
N PRO A 85 1.80 12.90 -8.02
CA PRO A 85 0.40 12.98 -7.63
C PRO A 85 -0.46 13.08 -8.89
N TYR A 86 -1.28 12.05 -9.15
CA TYR A 86 -2.04 11.94 -10.40
C TYR A 86 -3.31 12.79 -10.42
N ASP A 87 -3.51 13.69 -9.45
CA ASP A 87 -4.68 14.57 -9.28
C ASP A 87 -6.02 13.84 -9.52
N VAL A 88 -6.05 12.54 -9.20
CA VAL A 88 -7.27 11.77 -9.16
C VAL A 88 -7.87 12.02 -7.79
N GLU A 89 -9.09 12.54 -7.72
CA GLU A 89 -9.89 12.55 -6.50
C GLU A 89 -10.09 11.10 -6.03
N TYR A 90 -9.10 10.57 -5.31
CA TYR A 90 -9.13 9.23 -4.79
C TYR A 90 -10.08 9.20 -3.60
N ASP A 91 -11.36 8.97 -3.87
CA ASP A 91 -12.36 8.81 -2.84
C ASP A 91 -12.38 7.36 -2.35
N ALA A 92 -11.74 7.07 -1.21
CA ALA A 92 -11.76 5.75 -0.59
C ALA A 92 -13.17 5.27 -0.20
N ASN A 93 -14.18 6.16 -0.14
CA ASN A 93 -15.54 5.82 0.28
C ASN A 93 -16.25 4.84 -0.64
N TRP A 94 -15.81 4.68 -1.90
CA TRP A 94 -16.40 3.69 -2.80
C TRP A 94 -16.32 2.26 -2.22
N ARG A 95 -15.28 1.94 -1.43
CA ARG A 95 -15.15 0.66 -0.74
C ARG A 95 -16.22 0.46 0.33
N ASN A 96 -16.51 1.51 1.08
CA ASN A 96 -17.52 1.51 2.13
C ASN A 96 -18.94 1.44 1.53
N GLU A 97 -19.18 2.13 0.41
CA GLU A 97 -20.45 2.06 -0.31
C GLU A 97 -20.70 0.68 -0.91
N ALA A 98 -19.68 0.06 -1.50
CA ALA A 98 -19.75 -1.30 -2.02
C ALA A 98 -20.10 -2.31 -0.90
N ALA A 99 -19.44 -2.22 0.26
CA ALA A 99 -19.72 -3.08 1.41
C ALA A 99 -21.15 -2.90 1.96
N ARG A 100 -21.63 -1.65 2.07
CA ARG A 100 -23.00 -1.34 2.52
C ARG A 100 -24.06 -1.80 1.53
N THR A 101 -23.78 -1.74 0.23
CA THR A 101 -24.69 -2.18 -0.83
C THR A 101 -24.86 -3.70 -0.80
N SER A 102 -23.78 -4.45 -0.59
CA SER A 102 -23.82 -5.90 -0.40
C SER A 102 -24.60 -6.32 0.86
N GLN A 103 -24.48 -5.57 1.96
CA GLN A 103 -25.30 -5.79 3.16
C GLN A 103 -26.79 -5.51 2.91
N LYS A 104 -27.13 -4.41 2.23
CA LYS A 104 -28.53 -4.08 1.88
C LYS A 104 -29.20 -5.12 0.97
N LEU A 105 -28.45 -5.72 0.05
CA LEU A 105 -28.94 -6.77 -0.84
C LEU A 105 -29.23 -8.08 -0.08
N SER A 106 -28.43 -8.39 0.95
CA SER A 106 -28.68 -9.54 1.83
C SER A 106 -29.85 -9.37 2.80
N SER A 107 -30.27 -8.12 3.08
CA SER A 107 -31.32 -7.81 4.06
C SER A 107 -32.71 -7.56 3.47
N ASN A 108 -32.89 -7.59 2.14
CA ASN A 108 -34.20 -7.39 1.51
C ASN A 108 -34.58 -8.51 0.52
N PRO A 109 -35.28 -9.56 0.98
CA PRO A 109 -35.70 -10.68 0.12
C PRO A 109 -37.00 -10.41 -0.69
N ALA A 110 -37.53 -9.19 -0.74
CA ALA A 110 -38.91 -8.94 -1.20
C ALA A 110 -39.06 -8.03 -2.43
N SER A 111 -38.28 -8.21 -3.50
CA SER A 111 -38.59 -7.52 -4.77
C SER A 111 -38.27 -8.29 -6.06
N LEU A 112 -38.21 -9.62 -6.02
CA LEU A 112 -38.26 -10.43 -7.24
C LEU A 112 -39.59 -11.20 -7.27
N SER A 113 -40.62 -10.51 -7.76
CA SER A 113 -41.83 -11.10 -8.36
C SER A 113 -42.15 -10.33 -9.62
#